data_AF-A0A936FRL5-F1
#
_entry.id   AF-A0A936FRL5-F1
#
_cell.length_a   1.000
_cell.length_b   1.000
_cell.length_c   1.000
_cell.angle_alpha   90.00
_cell.angle_beta   90.00
_cell.angle_gamma   90.00
#
_symmetry.space_group_name_H-M   'P 1'
#
loop_
_entity.id
_entity.type
_entity.pdbx_description
1 polymer ?
#
loop_
_entity_poly.entity_id
_entity_poly.type
_entity_poly.pdbx_seq_one_letter_code
_entity_poly.pdbx_strand_id
1 'polypeptide(L)'
;MRYIILHFLLFANFHLSAQNLLSNGNFESLVRTDNNYDFLVVKDWHLGSLCYNCNDNNTNFYNTQMGKDRRCDPKYYKYLEGRTKIWFDAVMFKGMERSGSGYIYIKLKQKLKVGKIYKAEVNFYFPSIQLNDSTLYRHIGINVLKTKPVMPESFKNWKFVNDTIVYDQWFKRTWYFRALCELEYFVLGASYTNNWPDYAVENRKGAEYYMDNVSLEEVEEKNLDSMKITATPFCRCKDANQPYNQPINEQSVYYETNKFDISEESKLRLDSLVLYLKKYPNSVFEVSGYTDEVGTNHEELSKNRVDAVIKYLIENHKISKYRLLTNYVGNIEKSKDENIRQKNRKVDLKLSNYRIDQIFYKKALNSLNSDSAFIYLKLWLLAVNPEHKIFALFDTRLDTLKKNKKWDFVVNDIKSMYNKYKNPKEAFMLDSMYQEDQKYRTLEIGIEELAEMYDSRKEDIFAFPKITNEEWKQLDTLNYLFMSQYIDKNGWPNQSEMGDRPSKAAYYIIDHNLDTNSLKKYVPIIEKKCIEGEADWRDYATIFDRKEKECGRLQQYCTQYMKDPEMPNRYILASYDSETAVNERRKKIGLQPIRDFNISFTMKITHLKNGGKL
;
A
#
# COMPACT_ATOMS: atom_id res chain seq x y z
N MET A 1 -40.59 -59.26 -32.63
CA MET A 1 -41.07 -58.04 -33.34
C MET A 1 -41.54 -57.07 -32.28
N ARG A 2 -40.87 -55.95 -31.96
CA ARG A 2 -40.50 -54.73 -32.72
C ARG A 2 -41.44 -53.56 -32.36
N TYR A 3 -40.82 -52.41 -32.04
CA TYR A 3 -41.31 -51.03 -31.79
C TYR A 3 -41.82 -50.76 -30.37
N ILE A 4 -41.15 -50.02 -29.47
CA ILE A 4 -40.49 -48.69 -29.50
C ILE A 4 -41.41 -47.58 -30.00
N ILE A 5 -41.99 -46.82 -29.06
CA ILE A 5 -42.16 -45.36 -29.17
C ILE A 5 -41.78 -44.72 -27.83
N LEU A 6 -40.62 -44.07 -27.86
CA LEU A 6 -40.16 -43.06 -26.92
C LEU A 6 -40.99 -41.79 -27.14
N HIS A 7 -41.46 -41.12 -26.09
CA HIS A 7 -41.84 -39.70 -26.17
C HIS A 7 -41.05 -38.88 -25.15
N PHE A 8 -40.46 -37.82 -25.68
CA PHE A 8 -39.49 -36.91 -25.12
C PHE A 8 -40.12 -35.93 -24.12
N LEU A 9 -39.39 -35.71 -23.02
CA LEU A 9 -39.00 -34.42 -22.44
C LEU A 9 -40.00 -33.23 -22.44
N LEU A 10 -40.30 -32.77 -21.22
CA LEU A 10 -40.23 -31.35 -20.86
C LEU A 10 -39.68 -31.25 -19.42
N PHE A 11 -38.36 -31.41 -19.28
CA PHE A 11 -37.67 -30.88 -18.11
C PHE A 11 -37.74 -29.35 -18.22
N ALA A 12 -38.52 -28.73 -17.36
CA ALA A 12 -38.43 -27.30 -17.12
C ALA A 12 -37.00 -27.00 -16.65
N ASN A 13 -36.21 -26.36 -17.52
CA ASN A 13 -35.02 -25.65 -17.10
C ASN A 13 -35.48 -24.57 -16.12
N PHE A 14 -35.38 -24.85 -14.82
CA PHE A 14 -35.34 -23.81 -13.82
C PHE A 14 -34.09 -22.98 -14.10
N HIS A 15 -34.26 -21.87 -14.83
CA HIS A 15 -33.35 -20.75 -14.70
C HIS A 15 -33.34 -20.40 -13.20
N LEU A 16 -32.25 -20.75 -12.51
CA LEU A 16 -31.93 -20.12 -11.23
C LEU A 16 -31.85 -18.61 -11.52
N SER A 17 -32.92 -17.89 -11.19
CA SER A 17 -32.88 -16.44 -11.11
C SER A 17 -31.71 -16.08 -10.19
N ALA A 18 -30.72 -15.35 -10.70
CA ALA A 18 -29.56 -14.95 -9.92
C ALA A 18 -30.04 -14.26 -8.63
N GLN A 19 -29.76 -14.86 -7.48
CA GLN A 19 -30.22 -14.34 -6.19
C GLN A 19 -29.38 -13.11 -5.83
N ASN A 20 -30.04 -12.00 -5.49
CA ASN A 20 -29.36 -10.79 -5.03
C ASN A 20 -28.56 -11.07 -3.74
N LEU A 21 -27.25 -10.82 -3.81
CA LEU A 21 -26.26 -11.10 -2.77
C LEU A 21 -26.27 -10.08 -1.63
N LEU A 22 -27.00 -8.97 -1.78
CA LEU A 22 -27.19 -7.96 -0.75
C LEU A 22 -28.44 -8.29 0.07
N SER A 23 -28.36 -8.17 1.41
CA SER A 23 -29.59 -8.11 2.21
C SER A 23 -30.20 -6.71 2.11
N ASN A 24 -31.54 -6.64 2.08
CA ASN A 24 -32.26 -5.37 2.12
C ASN A 24 -31.84 -4.33 1.04
N GLY A 25 -31.57 -4.78 -0.20
CA GLY A 25 -31.13 -3.90 -1.29
C GLY A 25 -32.21 -2.95 -1.83
N ASN A 26 -33.49 -3.22 -1.53
CA ASN A 26 -34.62 -2.33 -1.80
C ASN A 26 -34.87 -1.31 -0.67
N PHE A 27 -34.10 -1.38 0.42
CA PHE A 27 -34.19 -0.49 1.55
C PHE A 27 -35.54 -0.38 2.27
N GLU A 28 -36.41 -1.38 2.13
CA GLU A 28 -37.74 -1.37 2.75
C GLU A 28 -37.72 -1.79 4.22
N SER A 29 -36.67 -2.50 4.66
CA SER A 29 -36.51 -2.87 6.06
C SER A 29 -35.77 -1.77 6.83
N LEU A 30 -36.46 -1.17 7.79
CA LEU A 30 -35.97 -0.07 8.61
C LEU A 30 -35.93 -0.46 10.09
N VAL A 31 -34.95 0.04 10.83
CA VAL A 31 -34.76 -0.17 12.28
C VAL A 31 -34.71 1.17 12.99
N ARG A 32 -35.27 1.25 14.20
CA ARG A 32 -35.23 2.43 15.05
C ARG A 32 -33.89 2.49 15.77
N THR A 33 -33.28 3.67 15.83
CA THR A 33 -32.08 3.88 16.66
C THR A 33 -32.48 4.26 18.08
N ASP A 34 -31.67 3.88 19.07
CA ASP A 34 -31.94 4.14 20.49
C ASP A 34 -31.75 5.62 20.90
N ASN A 35 -31.22 6.45 20.00
CA ASN A 35 -31.04 7.88 20.22
C ASN A 35 -32.33 8.63 19.84
N ASN A 36 -32.78 9.55 20.70
CA ASN A 36 -34.03 10.35 20.67
C ASN A 36 -34.34 11.19 19.39
N TYR A 37 -33.81 10.85 18.23
CA TYR A 37 -34.15 11.46 16.94
C TYR A 37 -35.16 10.55 16.21
N ASP A 38 -36.23 11.12 15.64
CA ASP A 38 -37.24 10.44 14.81
C ASP A 38 -36.67 9.97 13.45
N PHE A 39 -35.62 9.15 13.47
CA PHE A 39 -34.89 8.70 12.29
C PHE A 39 -34.88 7.16 12.23
N LEU A 40 -35.30 6.63 11.08
CA LEU A 40 -35.29 5.20 10.79
C LEU A 40 -34.07 4.86 9.93
N VAL A 41 -33.19 3.97 10.39
CA VAL A 41 -32.02 3.52 9.62
C VAL A 41 -32.34 2.26 8.84
N VAL A 42 -31.76 2.13 7.65
CA VAL A 42 -31.90 0.91 6.84
C VAL A 42 -31.20 -0.27 7.53
N LYS A 43 -31.92 -1.37 7.70
CA LYS A 43 -31.42 -2.59 8.32
C LYS A 43 -30.22 -3.18 7.55
N ASP A 44 -29.25 -3.73 8.27
CA ASP A 44 -28.01 -4.41 7.81
C ASP A 44 -26.96 -3.54 7.11
N TRP A 45 -27.35 -2.36 6.63
CA TRP A 45 -26.43 -1.41 6.05
C TRP A 45 -25.78 -0.56 7.14
N HIS A 46 -24.49 -0.34 6.98
CA HIS A 46 -23.67 0.39 7.93
C HIS A 46 -23.14 1.67 7.31
N LEU A 47 -23.04 2.70 8.14
CA LEU A 47 -22.43 3.97 7.80
C LEU A 47 -20.92 3.91 8.08
N GLY A 48 -20.14 4.55 7.23
CA GLY A 48 -18.71 4.76 7.43
C GLY A 48 -18.29 6.15 6.97
N SER A 49 -17.32 6.72 7.67
CA SER A 49 -16.69 7.99 7.29
C SER A 49 -15.18 7.84 7.34
N LEU A 50 -14.49 8.37 6.34
CA LEU A 50 -13.04 8.57 6.41
C LEU A 50 -12.79 9.97 6.95
N CYS A 51 -12.02 10.09 8.04
CA CYS A 51 -11.58 11.37 8.60
C CYS A 51 -10.06 11.38 8.71
N TYR A 52 -9.41 12.40 8.17
CA TYR A 52 -8.00 12.67 8.41
C TYR A 52 -7.83 13.43 9.75
N ASN A 53 -6.90 13.03 10.62
CA ASN A 53 -6.62 13.65 11.93
C ASN A 53 -7.73 13.58 13.01
N CYS A 54 -8.70 12.67 12.88
CA CYS A 54 -9.59 12.33 13.99
C CYS A 54 -8.87 11.39 14.98
N ASN A 55 -8.34 11.94 16.08
CA ASN A 55 -8.07 11.14 17.28
C ASN A 55 -9.42 10.88 17.96
N ASP A 56 -10.21 9.93 17.48
CA ASP A 56 -11.27 9.29 18.27
C ASP A 56 -11.98 8.19 17.46
N ASN A 57 -12.34 7.10 18.14
CA ASN A 57 -13.26 6.07 17.67
C ASN A 57 -14.72 6.57 17.51
N ASN A 58 -14.95 7.89 17.49
CA ASN A 58 -16.26 8.50 17.34
C ASN A 58 -16.59 8.73 15.87
N THR A 59 -17.29 7.76 15.27
CA THR A 59 -17.84 7.80 13.90
C THR A 59 -19.02 8.78 13.71
N ASN A 60 -19.30 9.64 14.69
CA ASN A 60 -20.52 10.46 14.74
C ASN A 60 -20.38 11.87 14.15
N PHE A 61 -19.26 12.20 13.52
CA PHE A 61 -18.96 13.58 13.08
C PHE A 61 -19.29 13.90 11.62
N TYR A 62 -19.77 12.93 10.84
CA TYR A 62 -20.20 13.14 9.45
C TYR A 62 -21.66 12.72 9.31
N ASN A 63 -22.50 13.60 8.75
CA ASN A 63 -23.91 13.36 8.49
C ASN A 63 -24.10 12.45 7.27
N THR A 64 -23.46 11.26 7.23
CA THR A 64 -23.95 10.21 6.35
C THR A 64 -25.23 9.66 6.95
N GLN A 65 -26.35 10.29 6.61
CA GLN A 65 -27.65 9.85 7.07
C GLN A 65 -28.28 8.97 6.00
N MET A 66 -28.79 7.83 6.43
CA MET A 66 -29.49 6.88 5.59
C MET A 66 -30.78 6.51 6.28
N GLY A 67 -31.89 7.10 5.83
CA GLY A 67 -33.16 6.94 6.51
C GLY A 67 -34.28 7.87 6.06
N LYS A 68 -35.46 7.72 6.67
CA LYS A 68 -36.64 8.57 6.46
C LYS A 68 -36.76 9.56 7.64
N ASP A 69 -36.75 10.87 7.36
CA ASP A 69 -37.06 11.92 8.35
C ASP A 69 -38.59 12.08 8.46
N ARG A 70 -39.13 12.02 9.68
CA ARG A 70 -40.58 12.17 9.93
C ARG A 70 -41.05 13.63 9.98
N ARG A 71 -40.16 14.63 9.99
CA ARG A 71 -40.49 16.04 10.23
C ARG A 71 -40.68 16.90 8.97
N CYS A 72 -40.65 16.32 7.77
CA CYS A 72 -40.70 17.08 6.54
C CYS A 72 -42.13 17.49 6.13
N ASP A 73 -42.31 18.80 5.91
CA ASP A 73 -43.51 19.40 5.31
C ASP A 73 -43.75 18.81 3.90
N PRO A 74 -44.93 18.20 3.63
CA PRO A 74 -45.28 17.63 2.32
C PRO A 74 -45.15 18.58 1.13
N LYS A 75 -45.14 19.89 1.38
CA LYS A 75 -45.08 20.93 0.35
C LYS A 75 -43.69 21.10 -0.29
N TYR A 76 -42.62 20.70 0.40
CA TYR A 76 -41.23 20.85 -0.05
C TYR A 76 -40.57 19.53 -0.47
N TYR A 77 -41.11 18.40 -0.01
CA TYR A 77 -40.61 17.07 -0.34
C TYR A 77 -41.79 16.24 -0.83
N LYS A 78 -41.91 16.11 -2.17
CA LYS A 78 -42.87 15.16 -2.76
C LYS A 78 -42.56 13.79 -2.16
N TYR A 79 -43.52 13.19 -1.47
CA TYR A 79 -43.38 11.87 -0.87
C TYR A 79 -43.06 10.85 -1.95
N LEU A 80 -42.04 10.06 -1.68
CA LEU A 80 -41.49 9.10 -2.59
C LEU A 80 -41.32 7.83 -1.74
N GLU A 81 -42.38 7.02 -1.66
CA GLU A 81 -42.41 5.76 -0.88
C GLU A 81 -41.33 4.79 -1.38
N GLY A 82 -40.83 3.94 -0.46
CA GLY A 82 -39.82 2.91 -0.68
C GLY A 82 -38.35 3.33 -0.72
N ARG A 83 -38.04 4.61 -0.55
CA ARG A 83 -36.71 5.13 -0.88
C ARG A 83 -35.87 5.47 0.33
N THR A 84 -34.57 5.41 0.10
CA THR A 84 -33.57 5.85 1.05
C THR A 84 -32.89 7.10 0.54
N LYS A 85 -33.06 8.20 1.29
CA LYS A 85 -32.26 9.41 1.11
C LYS A 85 -30.86 9.09 1.63
N ILE A 86 -29.84 9.39 0.83
CA ILE A 86 -28.47 9.46 1.31
C ILE A 86 -28.01 10.91 1.25
N TRP A 87 -27.47 11.36 2.36
CA TRP A 87 -26.76 12.62 2.46
C TRP A 87 -25.26 12.32 2.60
N PHE A 88 -24.43 12.89 1.74
CA PHE A 88 -22.98 12.98 1.98
C PHE A 88 -22.61 14.42 2.28
N ASP A 89 -22.09 14.67 3.48
CA ASP A 89 -21.61 15.99 3.89
C ASP A 89 -20.08 15.99 3.98
N ALA A 90 -19.45 16.97 3.34
CA ALA A 90 -18.02 17.20 3.40
C ALA A 90 -17.77 18.50 4.18
N VAL A 91 -17.84 18.40 5.50
CA VAL A 91 -17.75 19.57 6.37
C VAL A 91 -16.29 19.89 6.67
N MET A 92 -15.87 21.11 6.36
CA MET A 92 -14.68 21.72 6.97
C MET A 92 -15.08 22.32 8.32
N PHE A 93 -14.44 21.89 9.41
CA PHE A 93 -14.55 22.61 10.69
C PHE A 93 -13.55 23.77 10.70
N LYS A 94 -14.05 25.00 10.88
CA LYS A 94 -13.23 26.22 10.92
C LYS A 94 -12.14 26.07 12.00
N GLY A 95 -10.87 26.00 11.60
CA GLY A 95 -9.72 25.85 12.51
C GLY A 95 -9.19 24.43 12.74
N MET A 96 -9.72 23.40 12.05
CA MET A 96 -9.17 22.05 12.04
C MET A 96 -9.00 21.55 10.60
N GLU A 97 -7.79 21.12 10.21
CA GLU A 97 -7.49 20.46 8.92
C GLU A 97 -8.11 19.05 8.85
N ARG A 98 -9.45 18.97 8.90
CA ARG A 98 -10.20 17.71 8.83
C ARG A 98 -11.00 17.69 7.54
N SER A 99 -10.60 16.83 6.61
CA SER A 99 -11.35 16.50 5.39
C SER A 99 -11.77 15.03 5.45
N GLY A 100 -12.92 14.73 4.85
CA GLY A 100 -13.48 13.39 4.93
C GLY A 100 -14.52 13.10 3.85
N SER A 101 -14.71 11.82 3.59
CA SER A 101 -15.68 11.33 2.61
C SER A 101 -16.51 10.19 3.22
N GLY A 102 -17.82 10.26 3.05
CA GLY A 102 -18.75 9.26 3.57
C GLY A 102 -18.92 8.08 2.62
N TYR A 103 -19.25 6.92 3.18
CA TYR A 103 -19.66 5.73 2.43
C TYR A 103 -20.65 4.91 3.25
N ILE A 104 -21.38 4.04 2.57
CA ILE A 104 -22.19 3.00 3.18
C ILE A 104 -21.66 1.63 2.75
N TYR A 105 -21.86 0.63 3.58
CA TYR A 105 -21.44 -0.72 3.26
C TYR A 105 -22.36 -1.77 3.86
N ILE A 106 -22.32 -2.96 3.29
CA ILE A 106 -23.06 -4.11 3.74
C ILE A 106 -22.22 -5.37 3.58
N LYS A 107 -22.39 -6.33 4.51
CA LYS A 107 -21.80 -7.65 4.39
C LYS A 107 -22.63 -8.51 3.43
N LEU A 108 -21.97 -9.17 2.49
CA LEU A 108 -22.63 -10.03 1.50
C LEU A 108 -23.22 -11.29 2.16
N LYS A 109 -24.37 -11.76 1.64
CA LYS A 109 -24.98 -13.05 2.07
C LYS A 109 -24.07 -14.24 1.83
N GLN A 110 -23.27 -14.18 0.77
CA GLN A 110 -22.23 -15.14 0.43
C GLN A 110 -21.04 -14.40 -0.17
N LYS A 111 -19.84 -14.96 0.01
CA LYS A 111 -18.63 -14.39 -0.57
C LYS A 111 -18.69 -14.44 -2.09
N LEU A 112 -18.13 -13.42 -2.73
CA LEU A 112 -17.90 -13.46 -4.18
C LEU A 112 -16.79 -14.47 -4.47
N LYS A 113 -17.04 -15.32 -5.46
CA LYS A 113 -16.13 -16.39 -5.86
C LYS A 113 -15.13 -15.86 -6.87
N VAL A 114 -13.88 -16.26 -6.69
CA VAL A 114 -12.79 -15.88 -7.57
C VAL A 114 -13.07 -16.34 -9.01
N GLY A 115 -12.69 -15.50 -9.99
CA GLY A 115 -12.89 -15.72 -11.42
C GLY A 115 -14.32 -15.46 -11.93
N LYS A 116 -15.32 -15.39 -11.05
CA LYS A 116 -16.71 -15.15 -11.43
C LYS A 116 -16.98 -13.68 -11.75
N ILE A 117 -17.96 -13.45 -12.61
CA ILE A 117 -18.41 -12.12 -13.01
C ILE A 117 -19.67 -11.77 -12.23
N TYR A 118 -19.68 -10.54 -11.72
CA TYR A 118 -20.79 -9.98 -10.99
C TYR A 118 -21.30 -8.73 -11.67
N LYS A 119 -22.62 -8.59 -11.67
CA LYS A 119 -23.36 -7.41 -12.10
C LYS A 119 -23.86 -6.71 -10.83
N ALA A 120 -23.43 -5.46 -10.63
CA ALA A 120 -23.98 -4.58 -9.61
C ALA A 120 -24.90 -3.54 -10.25
N GLU A 121 -26.11 -3.36 -9.72
CA GLU A 121 -27.06 -2.36 -10.22
C GLU A 121 -27.53 -1.46 -9.07
N VAL A 122 -27.69 -0.17 -9.36
CA VAL A 122 -28.25 0.83 -8.43
C VAL A 122 -29.17 1.76 -9.22
N ASN A 123 -30.37 2.01 -8.72
CA ASN A 123 -31.19 3.12 -9.21
C ASN A 123 -30.86 4.37 -8.41
N PHE A 124 -30.62 5.49 -9.10
CA PHE A 124 -30.36 6.79 -8.50
C PHE A 124 -31.40 7.83 -8.94
N TYR A 125 -31.64 8.80 -8.08
CA TYR A 125 -32.41 10.01 -8.39
C TYR A 125 -31.70 11.24 -7.81
N PHE A 126 -31.45 12.23 -8.66
CA PHE A 126 -30.76 13.47 -8.31
C PHE A 126 -31.71 14.67 -8.46
N PRO A 127 -32.04 15.40 -7.39
CA PRO A 127 -32.89 16.59 -7.48
C PRO A 127 -32.15 17.76 -8.13
N SER A 128 -32.79 18.48 -9.07
CA SER A 128 -32.20 19.66 -9.73
C SER A 128 -32.05 20.88 -8.82
N ILE A 129 -32.90 21.00 -7.80
CA ILE A 129 -33.01 22.14 -6.88
C ILE A 129 -31.73 22.43 -6.06
N GLN A 130 -30.72 21.56 -6.13
CA GLN A 130 -29.59 21.57 -5.18
C GLN A 130 -28.24 22.10 -5.68
N LEU A 131 -28.06 22.57 -6.92
CA LEU A 131 -26.69 22.70 -7.45
C LEU A 131 -26.20 24.08 -7.91
N ASN A 132 -25.08 24.50 -7.29
CA ASN A 132 -23.98 25.23 -7.96
C ASN A 132 -22.77 24.32 -8.30
N ASP A 133 -22.63 23.11 -7.74
CA ASP A 133 -21.48 22.19 -8.01
C ASP A 133 -21.92 20.71 -8.20
N SER A 134 -21.91 20.22 -9.44
CA SER A 134 -22.29 18.84 -9.80
C SER A 134 -21.19 17.79 -9.64
N THR A 135 -20.00 18.17 -9.15
CA THR A 135 -18.80 17.31 -9.17
C THR A 135 -18.98 16.02 -8.36
N LEU A 136 -19.59 16.12 -7.17
CA LEU A 136 -19.77 14.97 -6.27
C LEU A 136 -20.68 13.88 -6.86
N TYR A 137 -21.67 14.27 -7.68
CA TYR A 137 -22.58 13.33 -8.32
C TYR A 137 -21.92 12.50 -9.44
N ARG A 138 -20.84 13.01 -10.06
CA ARG A 138 -20.07 12.30 -11.09
C ARG A 138 -19.09 11.29 -10.50
N HIS A 139 -18.84 11.33 -9.19
CA HIS A 139 -17.98 10.35 -8.53
C HIS A 139 -18.69 9.64 -7.38
N ILE A 140 -19.97 9.34 -7.58
CA ILE A 140 -20.65 8.26 -6.85
C ILE A 140 -20.26 6.94 -7.48
N GLY A 141 -19.90 5.96 -6.68
CA GLY A 141 -19.42 4.69 -7.18
C GLY A 141 -19.60 3.52 -6.23
N ILE A 142 -19.11 2.36 -6.66
CA ILE A 142 -19.13 1.12 -5.88
C ILE A 142 -17.72 0.57 -5.66
N ASN A 143 -17.58 -0.24 -4.61
CA ASN A 143 -16.41 -1.07 -4.36
C ASN A 143 -16.84 -2.40 -3.68
N VAL A 144 -15.98 -3.42 -3.76
CA VAL A 144 -16.17 -4.72 -3.13
C VAL A 144 -14.89 -5.16 -2.45
N LEU A 145 -14.98 -5.52 -1.17
CA LEU A 145 -13.82 -5.69 -0.29
C LEU A 145 -13.80 -7.05 0.39
N LYS A 146 -12.60 -7.60 0.62
CA LYS A 146 -12.40 -8.84 1.38
C LYS A 146 -12.66 -8.66 2.87
N THR A 147 -12.20 -7.57 3.45
CA THR A 147 -12.37 -7.25 4.87
C THR A 147 -13.39 -6.15 5.04
N LYS A 148 -13.86 -5.98 6.29
CA LYS A 148 -14.69 -4.83 6.67
C LYS A 148 -13.97 -3.54 6.22
N PRO A 149 -14.65 -2.55 5.64
CA PRO A 149 -14.00 -1.33 5.19
C PRO A 149 -13.36 -0.60 6.37
N VAL A 150 -12.03 -0.47 6.37
CA VAL A 150 -11.25 0.23 7.40
C VAL A 150 -10.13 1.01 6.72
N MET A 151 -10.12 2.34 6.89
CA MET A 151 -9.01 3.28 6.58
C MET A 151 -8.38 3.14 5.15
N PRO A 152 -7.57 4.10 4.65
CA PRO A 152 -7.68 4.53 3.25
C PRO A 152 -7.22 3.50 2.21
N GLU A 153 -6.37 2.52 2.55
CA GLU A 153 -5.86 1.55 1.59
C GLU A 153 -6.89 0.55 1.06
N SER A 154 -7.93 0.28 1.86
CA SER A 154 -9.04 -0.61 1.47
C SER A 154 -9.81 -0.09 0.26
N PHE A 155 -9.64 1.18 -0.11
CA PHE A 155 -10.51 1.88 -1.05
C PHE A 155 -9.86 2.19 -2.40
N LYS A 156 -8.76 1.52 -2.78
CA LYS A 156 -8.20 1.63 -4.13
C LYS A 156 -9.16 0.97 -5.15
N ASN A 157 -9.36 1.58 -6.33
CA ASN A 157 -10.09 1.02 -7.50
C ASN A 157 -11.64 1.06 -7.47
N TRP A 158 -12.20 2.18 -7.02
CA TRP A 158 -13.63 2.48 -7.17
C TRP A 158 -14.10 2.48 -8.62
N LYS A 159 -15.36 2.11 -8.81
CA LYS A 159 -16.05 2.21 -10.10
C LYS A 159 -17.08 3.32 -10.00
N PHE A 160 -16.81 4.45 -10.64
CA PHE A 160 -17.65 5.65 -10.58
C PHE A 160 -18.65 5.75 -11.73
N VAL A 161 -19.66 6.60 -11.57
CA VAL A 161 -20.59 7.01 -12.61
C VAL A 161 -19.99 8.16 -13.44
N ASN A 162 -19.23 7.85 -14.48
CA ASN A 162 -18.59 8.86 -15.34
C ASN A 162 -19.50 9.41 -16.47
N ASP A 163 -20.80 9.12 -16.44
CA ASP A 163 -21.75 9.46 -17.50
C ASP A 163 -22.60 10.72 -17.18
N THR A 164 -23.35 11.20 -18.17
CA THR A 164 -24.34 12.29 -17.99
C THR A 164 -25.35 11.94 -16.89
N ILE A 165 -25.39 12.77 -15.84
CA ILE A 165 -26.38 12.70 -14.76
C ILE A 165 -27.72 13.17 -15.31
N VAL A 166 -28.78 12.42 -15.00
CA VAL A 166 -30.14 12.80 -15.36
C VAL A 166 -30.87 13.28 -14.13
N TYR A 167 -31.15 14.59 -14.08
CA TYR A 167 -31.82 15.22 -12.94
C TYR A 167 -33.33 14.98 -12.97
N ASP A 168 -33.93 15.01 -11.78
CA ASP A 168 -35.37 14.89 -11.51
C ASP A 168 -36.03 13.63 -12.09
N GLN A 169 -35.24 12.59 -12.35
CA GLN A 169 -35.72 11.30 -12.80
C GLN A 169 -34.87 10.17 -12.27
N TRP A 170 -35.49 9.00 -12.14
CA TRP A 170 -34.79 7.78 -11.79
C TRP A 170 -34.01 7.28 -12.99
N PHE A 171 -32.74 6.97 -12.77
CA PHE A 171 -31.95 6.25 -13.74
C PHE A 171 -31.17 5.11 -13.09
N LYS A 172 -30.95 4.06 -13.87
CA LYS A 172 -30.20 2.89 -13.44
C LYS A 172 -28.73 3.05 -13.82
N ARG A 173 -27.86 2.56 -12.94
CA ARG A 173 -26.43 2.35 -13.22
C ARG A 173 -26.07 0.90 -12.97
N THR A 174 -25.22 0.38 -13.86
CA THR A 174 -24.83 -1.02 -13.90
C THR A 174 -23.32 -1.11 -14.05
N TRP A 175 -22.68 -1.93 -13.20
CA TRP A 175 -21.26 -2.24 -13.27
C TRP A 175 -21.06 -3.75 -13.42
N TYR A 176 -20.15 -4.13 -14.31
CA TYR A 176 -19.72 -5.51 -14.47
C TYR A 176 -18.28 -5.67 -14.00
N PHE A 177 -18.05 -6.65 -13.12
CA PHE A 177 -16.70 -6.91 -12.66
C PHE A 177 -16.40 -8.37 -12.38
N ARG A 178 -15.13 -8.74 -12.58
CA ARG A 178 -14.61 -10.07 -12.26
C ARG A 178 -13.91 -10.04 -10.91
N ALA A 179 -14.33 -10.90 -9.98
CA ALA A 179 -13.67 -11.01 -8.69
C ALA A 179 -12.32 -11.74 -8.84
N LEU A 180 -11.21 -11.10 -8.49
CA LEU A 180 -9.86 -11.72 -8.52
C LEU A 180 -9.44 -12.34 -7.17
N CYS A 181 -10.31 -12.28 -6.17
CA CYS A 181 -10.14 -12.91 -4.85
C CYS A 181 -11.51 -13.03 -4.17
N GLU A 182 -11.58 -13.72 -3.03
CA GLU A 182 -12.80 -13.76 -2.23
C GLU A 182 -13.11 -12.38 -1.63
N LEU A 183 -14.35 -11.91 -1.84
CA LEU A 183 -14.81 -10.60 -1.37
C LEU A 183 -16.08 -10.78 -0.51
N GLU A 184 -16.18 -10.03 0.59
CA GLU A 184 -17.20 -10.22 1.63
C GLU A 184 -18.08 -8.98 1.87
N TYR A 185 -17.66 -7.80 1.40
CA TYR A 185 -18.37 -6.54 1.66
C TYR A 185 -18.64 -5.79 0.36
N PHE A 186 -19.84 -5.23 0.22
CA PHE A 186 -20.19 -4.28 -0.84
C PHE A 186 -20.22 -2.87 -0.26
N VAL A 187 -19.67 -1.91 -0.99
CA VAL A 187 -19.49 -0.53 -0.56
C VAL A 187 -20.01 0.41 -1.63
N LEU A 188 -20.72 1.45 -1.21
CA LEU A 188 -21.18 2.56 -2.06
C LEU A 188 -20.75 3.88 -1.40
N GLY A 189 -20.22 4.81 -2.17
CA GLY A 189 -19.66 6.07 -1.65
C GLY A 189 -19.52 7.12 -2.73
N ALA A 190 -19.20 8.36 -2.32
CA ALA A 190 -19.25 9.53 -3.19
C ALA A 190 -18.08 10.50 -2.96
N SER A 191 -17.35 10.88 -4.02
CA SER A 191 -16.10 11.68 -4.01
C SER A 191 -16.13 12.98 -4.81
N TYR A 192 -15.26 13.94 -4.46
CA TYR A 192 -15.03 15.10 -5.32
C TYR A 192 -14.01 14.84 -6.43
N THR A 193 -13.20 13.79 -6.30
CA THR A 193 -12.21 13.38 -7.29
C THR A 193 -12.28 11.88 -7.56
N ASN A 194 -11.69 11.45 -8.69
CA ASN A 194 -11.49 10.04 -9.00
C ASN A 194 -10.54 9.31 -8.02
N ASN A 195 -9.88 10.05 -7.13
CA ASN A 195 -8.91 9.53 -6.17
C ASN A 195 -9.56 9.52 -4.78
N TRP A 196 -9.99 8.34 -4.32
CA TRP A 196 -10.52 8.16 -2.98
C TRP A 196 -9.44 7.68 -1.99
N PRO A 197 -9.44 8.17 -0.74
CA PRO A 197 -10.28 9.27 -0.24
C PRO A 197 -9.83 10.64 -0.75
N ASP A 198 -10.81 11.53 -0.89
CA ASP A 198 -10.58 12.92 -1.28
C ASP A 198 -10.29 13.77 -0.04
N TYR A 199 -9.16 14.45 -0.04
CA TYR A 199 -8.76 15.37 1.01
C TYR A 199 -9.09 16.81 0.58
N ALA A 200 -10.36 17.10 0.33
CA ALA A 200 -10.78 18.44 -0.09
C ALA A 200 -10.40 19.49 0.98
N VAL A 201 -9.68 20.54 0.55
CA VAL A 201 -9.16 21.63 1.41
C VAL A 201 -10.16 22.79 1.54
N GLU A 202 -11.27 22.76 0.80
CA GLU A 202 -12.25 23.84 0.71
C GLU A 202 -13.63 23.43 1.22
N ASN A 203 -14.37 24.39 1.80
CA ASN A 203 -15.70 24.20 2.36
C ASN A 203 -16.74 24.00 1.23
N ARG A 204 -16.92 22.76 0.76
CA ARG A 204 -17.85 22.42 -0.32
C ARG A 204 -19.20 21.99 0.25
N LYS A 205 -20.29 22.31 -0.46
CA LYS A 205 -21.63 21.84 -0.08
C LYS A 205 -21.73 20.32 -0.32
N GLY A 206 -22.32 19.60 0.63
CA GLY A 206 -22.64 18.19 0.49
C GLY A 206 -23.63 17.89 -0.64
N ALA A 207 -23.77 16.61 -0.97
CA ALA A 207 -24.71 16.10 -1.95
C ALA A 207 -25.85 15.35 -1.27
N GLU A 208 -27.09 15.59 -1.72
CA GLU A 208 -28.23 14.75 -1.35
C GLU A 208 -28.79 14.06 -2.60
N TYR A 209 -28.92 12.75 -2.52
CA TYR A 209 -29.55 11.97 -3.59
C TYR A 209 -30.33 10.81 -2.99
N TYR A 210 -31.16 10.21 -3.83
CA TYR A 210 -31.94 9.04 -3.44
C TYR A 210 -31.41 7.83 -4.20
N MET A 211 -31.41 6.69 -3.53
CA MET A 211 -31.11 5.40 -4.15
C MET A 211 -32.16 4.37 -3.79
N ASP A 212 -32.30 3.39 -4.67
CA ASP A 212 -33.19 2.26 -4.47
C ASP A 212 -32.76 1.07 -5.35
N ASN A 213 -33.30 -0.11 -5.08
CA ASN A 213 -33.14 -1.35 -5.85
C ASN A 213 -31.67 -1.68 -6.13
N VAL A 214 -30.86 -1.71 -5.08
CA VAL A 214 -29.47 -2.13 -5.16
C VAL A 214 -29.39 -3.64 -5.27
N SER A 215 -28.74 -4.12 -6.32
CA SER A 215 -28.50 -5.55 -6.52
C SER A 215 -27.03 -5.85 -6.81
N LEU A 216 -26.63 -7.03 -6.38
CA LEU A 216 -25.37 -7.65 -6.76
C LEU A 216 -25.65 -9.12 -7.08
N GLU A 217 -25.35 -9.54 -8.30
CA GLU A 217 -25.72 -10.87 -8.84
C GLU A 217 -24.56 -11.48 -9.63
N GLU A 218 -24.36 -12.80 -9.51
CA GLU A 218 -23.44 -13.55 -10.40
C GLU A 218 -24.06 -13.64 -11.81
N VAL A 219 -23.25 -13.40 -12.85
CA VAL A 219 -23.68 -13.43 -14.24
C VAL A 219 -22.68 -14.21 -15.11
N GLU A 220 -23.15 -14.78 -16.21
CA GLU A 220 -22.30 -15.50 -17.17
C GLU A 220 -21.64 -14.53 -18.16
N GLU A 221 -20.35 -14.75 -18.44
CA GLU A 221 -19.55 -13.90 -19.35
C GLU A 221 -20.08 -13.89 -20.79
N LYS A 222 -20.63 -15.02 -21.25
CA LYS A 222 -20.98 -15.26 -22.67
C LYS A 222 -22.01 -14.28 -23.24
N ASN A 223 -22.73 -13.56 -22.39
CA ASN A 223 -23.79 -12.62 -22.77
C ASN A 223 -23.39 -11.15 -22.56
N LEU A 224 -22.12 -10.88 -22.25
CA LEU A 224 -21.62 -9.56 -21.90
C LEU A 224 -20.54 -9.10 -22.85
N ASP A 225 -20.58 -7.79 -23.15
CA ASP A 225 -19.48 -7.11 -23.83
C ASP A 225 -18.24 -7.16 -22.92
N SER A 226 -17.21 -7.87 -23.38
CA SER A 226 -15.96 -8.07 -22.65
C SER A 226 -15.25 -6.76 -22.33
N MET A 227 -15.47 -5.70 -23.12
CA MET A 227 -14.91 -4.37 -22.87
C MET A 227 -15.54 -3.69 -21.64
N LYS A 228 -16.76 -4.07 -21.25
CA LYS A 228 -17.47 -3.51 -20.09
C LYS A 228 -17.12 -4.20 -18.77
N ILE A 229 -16.51 -5.38 -18.82
CA ILE A 229 -16.10 -6.12 -17.64
C ILE A 229 -14.76 -5.56 -17.13
N THR A 230 -14.73 -5.22 -15.84
CA THR A 230 -13.53 -4.71 -15.17
C THR A 230 -13.07 -5.71 -14.11
N ALA A 231 -11.79 -6.01 -13.98
CA ALA A 231 -11.33 -6.84 -12.86
C ALA A 231 -11.39 -6.05 -11.55
N THR A 232 -11.72 -6.72 -10.43
CA THR A 232 -11.38 -6.18 -9.11
C THR A 232 -9.87 -6.21 -8.95
N PRO A 233 -9.29 -5.39 -8.07
CA PRO A 233 -7.91 -5.58 -7.67
C PRO A 233 -7.74 -6.99 -7.13
N PHE A 234 -6.57 -7.58 -7.35
CA PHE A 234 -6.15 -8.69 -6.49
C PHE A 234 -6.18 -8.19 -5.04
N CYS A 235 -6.51 -9.06 -4.08
CA CYS A 235 -6.59 -8.74 -2.65
C CYS A 235 -5.20 -8.47 -2.04
N ARG A 236 -4.43 -7.60 -2.68
CA ARG A 236 -3.18 -7.05 -2.20
C ARG A 236 -3.53 -6.07 -1.09
N CYS A 237 -3.70 -6.58 0.11
CA CYS A 237 -3.31 -5.81 1.28
C CYS A 237 -1.79 -5.69 1.17
N LYS A 238 -1.30 -4.63 0.52
CA LYS A 238 -0.05 -4.08 1.03
C LYS A 238 -0.38 -3.68 2.46
N ASP A 239 0.47 -4.03 3.41
CA ASP A 239 0.32 -3.48 4.75
C ASP A 239 0.33 -1.96 4.60
N ALA A 240 -0.74 -1.30 5.07
CA ALA A 240 -0.96 0.14 5.06
C ALA A 240 0.00 0.93 5.96
N ASN A 241 1.22 0.42 6.14
CA ASN A 241 2.24 0.95 7.02
C ASN A 241 3.28 1.76 6.27
N GLN A 242 2.84 2.57 5.31
CA GLN A 242 3.56 3.80 5.02
C GLN A 242 2.62 4.98 5.23
N PRO A 243 2.63 5.60 6.43
CA PRO A 243 1.94 6.86 6.60
C PRO A 243 2.49 7.86 5.59
N TYR A 244 1.59 8.35 4.73
CA TYR A 244 1.81 9.56 3.96
C TYR A 244 1.97 10.70 4.96
N ASN A 245 3.21 11.16 5.16
CA ASN A 245 3.51 12.25 6.09
C ASN A 245 3.36 13.59 5.38
N GLN A 246 2.51 14.46 5.92
CA GLN A 246 2.76 15.90 5.81
C GLN A 246 3.93 16.23 6.75
N PRO A 247 5.01 16.84 6.25
CA PRO A 247 6.19 17.05 7.06
C PRO A 247 6.02 18.25 7.99
N ILE A 248 6.25 18.07 9.28
CA ILE A 248 6.90 19.12 10.08
C ILE A 248 8.33 19.16 9.55
N ASN A 249 8.59 20.01 8.56
CA ASN A 249 9.84 20.00 7.81
C ASN A 249 11.03 20.48 8.64
N GLU A 250 10.83 21.42 9.57
CA GLU A 250 11.91 22.04 10.35
C GLU A 250 11.37 22.78 11.57
N GLN A 251 12.09 22.76 12.69
CA GLN A 251 11.85 23.61 13.86
C GLN A 251 13.15 24.30 14.27
N SER A 252 13.09 25.60 14.58
CA SER A 252 14.27 26.38 14.95
C SER A 252 14.13 26.96 16.37
N VAL A 253 15.20 26.82 17.15
CA VAL A 253 15.41 27.49 18.44
C VAL A 253 16.38 28.64 18.22
N TYR A 254 16.00 29.87 18.60
CA TYR A 254 16.82 31.06 18.41
C TYR A 254 17.43 31.53 19.73
N TYR A 255 18.58 32.19 19.64
CA TYR A 255 19.37 32.63 20.79
C TYR A 255 19.78 34.09 20.66
N GLU A 256 19.86 34.75 21.82
CA GLU A 256 20.54 36.03 21.96
C GLU A 256 22.06 35.89 21.81
N THR A 257 22.73 37.02 21.62
CA THR A 257 24.19 37.09 21.47
C THR A 257 24.93 36.42 22.62
N ASN A 258 25.85 35.52 22.28
CA ASN A 258 26.66 34.75 23.24
C ASN A 258 25.87 33.90 24.27
N LYS A 259 24.58 33.64 24.01
CA LYS A 259 23.73 32.80 24.88
C LYS A 259 23.50 31.42 24.28
N PHE A 260 23.26 30.45 25.17
CA PHE A 260 22.86 29.08 24.85
C PHE A 260 21.71 28.55 25.74
N ASP A 261 21.18 29.39 26.63
CA ASP A 261 19.98 29.07 27.41
C ASP A 261 18.75 29.06 26.50
N ILE A 262 17.89 28.05 26.66
CA ILE A 262 16.66 27.92 25.87
C ILE A 262 15.56 28.78 26.50
N SER A 263 15.03 29.73 25.74
CA SER A 263 13.91 30.58 26.18
C SER A 263 12.62 29.78 26.39
N GLU A 264 11.71 30.26 27.24
CA GLU A 264 10.41 29.62 27.47
C GLU A 264 9.59 29.49 26.18
N GLU A 265 9.65 30.49 25.30
CA GLU A 265 9.00 30.40 23.98
C GLU A 265 9.58 29.26 23.12
N SER A 266 10.91 29.10 23.13
CA SER A 266 11.56 28.01 22.40
C SER A 266 11.24 26.64 22.99
N LYS A 267 11.07 26.55 24.31
CA LYS A 267 10.61 25.32 24.96
C LYS A 267 9.21 24.93 24.47
N LEU A 268 8.26 25.87 24.35
CA LEU A 268 6.94 25.58 23.80
C LEU A 268 6.98 25.03 22.37
N ARG A 269 7.89 25.54 21.53
CA ARG A 269 8.11 25.02 20.17
C ARG A 269 8.69 23.60 20.18
N LEU A 270 9.68 23.35 21.05
CA LEU A 270 10.26 22.03 21.25
C LEU A 270 9.23 21.03 21.79
N ASP A 271 8.34 21.47 22.68
CA ASP A 271 7.27 20.63 23.24
C ASP A 271 6.26 20.19 22.16
N SER A 272 5.96 21.08 21.19
CA SER A 272 5.17 20.73 20.00
C SER A 272 5.87 19.65 19.15
N LEU A 273 7.18 19.78 18.92
CA LEU A 273 7.98 18.76 18.25
C LEU A 273 7.99 17.42 19.02
N VAL A 274 7.99 17.46 20.35
CA VAL A 274 7.94 16.25 21.18
C VAL A 274 6.65 15.46 20.96
N LEU A 275 5.52 16.12 20.71
CA LEU A 275 4.26 15.42 20.37
C LEU A 275 4.42 14.60 19.08
N TYR A 276 5.11 15.15 18.08
CA TYR A 276 5.46 14.42 16.85
C TYR A 276 6.41 13.26 17.14
N LEU A 277 7.50 13.51 17.88
CA LEU A 277 8.48 12.47 18.22
C LEU A 277 7.86 11.31 19.00
N LYS A 278 6.89 11.57 19.89
CA LYS A 278 6.14 10.56 20.62
C LYS A 278 5.17 9.78 19.72
N LYS A 279 4.50 10.46 18.78
CA LYS A 279 3.60 9.83 17.81
C LYS A 279 4.35 8.93 16.82
N TYR A 280 5.58 9.31 16.43
CA TYR A 280 6.38 8.60 15.45
C TYR A 280 7.69 8.10 16.06
N PRO A 281 7.71 6.97 16.80
CA PRO A 281 8.85 6.53 17.58
C PRO A 281 10.11 6.17 16.75
N ASN A 282 9.94 5.92 15.44
CA ASN A 282 11.05 5.56 14.55
C ASN A 282 11.68 6.75 13.81
N SER A 283 11.14 7.97 13.97
CA SER A 283 11.70 9.15 13.31
C SER A 283 13.00 9.59 13.97
N VAL A 284 13.96 10.00 13.15
CA VAL A 284 15.26 10.54 13.56
C VAL A 284 15.32 12.00 13.13
N PHE A 285 15.91 12.85 13.95
CA PHE A 285 16.09 14.26 13.67
C PHE A 285 17.57 14.62 13.64
N GLU A 286 17.94 15.45 12.68
CA GLU A 286 19.21 16.16 12.64
C GLU A 286 19.08 17.44 13.46
N VAL A 287 19.98 17.62 14.42
CA VAL A 287 20.04 18.77 15.32
C VAL A 287 21.32 19.53 15.02
N SER A 288 21.19 20.62 14.28
CA SER A 288 22.32 21.41 13.77
C SER A 288 22.43 22.75 14.47
N GLY A 289 23.60 23.04 15.04
CA GLY A 289 23.85 24.29 15.77
C GLY A 289 24.61 25.32 14.96
N TYR A 290 24.16 26.58 15.04
CA TYR A 290 24.69 27.69 14.28
C TYR A 290 24.99 28.91 15.16
N THR A 291 25.95 29.71 14.71
CA THR A 291 26.26 31.04 15.26
C THR A 291 26.24 32.09 14.15
N ASP A 292 26.16 33.36 14.54
CA ASP A 292 26.58 34.46 13.68
C ASP A 292 28.11 34.52 13.56
N GLU A 293 28.63 35.53 12.88
CA GLU A 293 30.05 35.73 12.67
C GLU A 293 30.77 36.54 13.75
N VAL A 294 30.07 36.94 14.83
CA VAL A 294 30.63 37.79 15.88
C VAL A 294 31.27 36.94 16.97
N GLY A 295 32.54 37.21 17.29
CA GLY A 295 33.32 36.49 18.31
C GLY A 295 34.35 35.54 17.71
N THR A 296 34.90 34.64 18.53
CA THR A 296 35.98 33.72 18.14
C THR A 296 35.68 32.24 18.41
N ASN A 297 34.76 31.92 19.32
CA ASN A 297 34.53 30.55 19.82
C ASN A 297 33.25 29.93 19.23
N HIS A 298 33.08 30.00 17.91
CA HIS A 298 31.85 29.61 17.23
C HIS A 298 31.51 28.11 17.37
N GLU A 299 32.51 27.23 17.27
CA GLU A 299 32.32 25.78 17.39
C GLU A 299 31.84 25.39 18.79
N GLU A 300 32.49 25.91 19.83
CA GLU A 300 32.13 25.65 21.22
C GLU A 300 30.73 26.19 21.55
N LEU A 301 30.41 27.41 21.10
CA LEU A 301 29.08 27.99 21.32
C LEU A 301 27.98 27.21 20.58
N SER A 302 28.23 26.81 19.33
CA SER A 302 27.32 25.95 18.56
C SER A 302 27.08 24.62 19.27
N LYS A 303 28.15 23.98 19.77
CA LYS A 303 28.07 22.74 20.54
C LYS A 303 27.25 22.92 21.81
N ASN A 304 27.51 23.96 22.61
CA ASN A 304 26.76 24.22 23.85
C ASN A 304 25.26 24.44 23.59
N ARG A 305 24.90 25.11 22.49
CA ARG A 305 23.49 25.29 22.09
C ARG A 305 22.82 23.97 21.73
N VAL A 306 23.46 23.14 20.90
CA VAL A 306 22.94 21.81 20.54
C VAL A 306 22.80 20.94 21.78
N ASP A 307 23.83 20.89 22.63
CA ASP A 307 23.81 20.11 23.86
C ASP A 307 22.68 20.53 24.80
N ALA A 308 22.40 21.84 24.91
CA ALA A 308 21.26 22.33 25.69
C ALA A 308 19.92 21.81 25.15
N VAL A 309 19.70 21.84 23.84
CA VAL A 309 18.47 21.33 23.19
C VAL A 309 18.35 19.82 23.37
N ILE A 310 19.44 19.08 23.15
CA ILE A 310 19.48 17.62 23.34
C ILE A 310 19.18 17.26 24.80
N LYS A 311 19.81 17.96 25.75
CA LYS A 311 19.58 17.76 27.18
C LYS A 311 18.11 17.96 27.54
N TYR A 312 17.50 19.04 27.04
CA TYR A 312 16.07 19.31 27.24
C TYR A 312 15.19 18.16 26.71
N LEU A 313 15.42 17.70 25.47
CA LEU A 313 14.64 16.62 24.87
C LEU A 313 14.82 15.28 25.61
N ILE A 314 16.03 14.96 26.08
CA ILE A 314 16.30 13.70 26.79
C ILE A 314 15.80 13.75 28.23
N GLU A 315 16.18 14.77 29.00
CA GLU A 315 15.94 14.80 30.44
C GLU A 315 14.46 15.10 30.76
N ASN A 316 13.87 16.08 30.08
CA ASN A 316 12.49 16.51 30.33
C ASN A 316 11.48 15.63 29.59
N HIS A 317 11.79 15.20 28.37
CA HIS A 317 10.82 14.52 27.49
C HIS A 317 11.09 13.04 27.22
N LYS A 318 12.21 12.51 27.75
CA LYS A 318 12.62 11.10 27.61
C LYS A 318 12.78 10.66 26.15
N ILE A 319 13.18 11.58 25.27
CA ILE A 319 13.52 11.25 23.89
C ILE A 319 14.85 10.48 23.88
N SER A 320 14.91 9.37 23.15
CA SER A 320 16.14 8.59 23.02
C SER A 320 17.23 9.37 22.29
N LYS A 321 18.46 9.40 22.84
CA LYS A 321 19.63 10.02 22.21
C LYS A 321 19.89 9.50 20.79
N TYR A 322 19.59 8.23 20.52
CA TYR A 322 19.80 7.63 19.20
C TYR A 322 18.93 8.23 18.10
N ARG A 323 17.87 8.97 18.46
CA ARG A 323 16.98 9.65 17.52
C ARG A 323 17.44 11.07 17.19
N LEU A 324 18.54 11.53 17.76
CA LEU A 324 19.01 12.90 17.64
C LEU A 324 20.45 12.89 17.09
N LEU A 325 20.59 13.16 15.80
CA LEU A 325 21.86 13.23 15.10
C LEU A 325 22.41 14.65 15.22
N THR A 326 23.48 14.81 15.98
CA THR A 326 24.06 16.12 16.30
C THR A 326 25.04 16.58 15.23
N ASN A 327 24.92 17.83 14.80
CA ASN A 327 25.88 18.51 13.93
C ASN A 327 26.26 19.88 14.53
N TYR A 328 27.55 20.15 14.71
CA TYR A 328 28.04 21.40 15.27
C TYR A 328 28.66 22.22 14.14
N VAL A 329 27.86 23.11 13.53
CA VAL A 329 28.28 23.80 12.30
C VAL A 329 29.16 25.02 12.57
N GLY A 330 28.94 25.72 13.68
CA GLY A 330 29.61 26.99 13.97
C GLY A 330 29.00 28.13 13.16
N ASN A 331 29.83 29.01 12.59
CA ASN A 331 29.36 30.17 11.84
C ASN A 331 29.03 29.81 10.38
N ILE A 332 27.91 30.33 9.88
CA ILE A 332 27.42 30.03 8.52
C ILE A 332 27.60 31.19 7.54
N GLU A 333 26.90 32.30 7.77
CA GLU A 333 26.87 33.46 6.88
C GLU A 333 27.42 34.68 7.61
N LYS A 334 28.44 35.32 7.02
CA LYS A 334 29.00 36.56 7.53
C LYS A 334 28.14 37.73 7.04
N SER A 335 27.47 38.44 7.95
CA SER A 335 26.64 39.59 7.57
C SER A 335 26.72 40.73 8.56
N LYS A 336 26.83 41.96 8.05
CA LYS A 336 26.77 43.16 8.89
C LYS A 336 25.34 43.53 9.33
N ASP A 337 24.31 42.90 8.78
CA ASP A 337 22.90 43.11 9.14
C ASP A 337 22.51 42.30 10.39
N GLU A 338 22.03 42.99 11.43
CA GLU A 338 21.63 42.36 12.69
C GLU A 338 20.44 41.39 12.52
N ASN A 339 19.53 41.66 11.58
CA ASN A 339 18.40 40.76 11.33
C ASN A 339 18.86 39.41 10.78
N ILE A 340 19.93 39.40 9.98
CA ILE A 340 20.55 38.18 9.46
C ILE A 340 21.33 37.48 10.58
N ARG A 341 22.09 38.23 11.39
CA ARG A 341 22.81 37.66 12.53
C ARG A 341 21.88 36.96 13.53
N GLN A 342 20.77 37.59 13.91
CA GLN A 342 19.78 36.97 14.82
C GLN A 342 19.21 35.67 14.25
N LYS A 343 18.97 35.60 12.93
CA LYS A 343 18.51 34.36 12.27
C LYS A 343 19.58 33.27 12.25
N ASN A 344 20.87 33.62 12.27
CA ASN A 344 21.98 32.68 12.29
C ASN A 344 22.28 32.13 13.70
N ARG A 345 21.89 32.84 14.75
CA ARG A 345 22.02 32.38 16.15
C ARG A 345 20.93 31.37 16.48
N LYS A 346 21.05 30.14 15.97
CA LYS A 346 19.99 29.13 16.09
C LYS A 346 20.47 27.69 16.23
N VAL A 347 19.55 26.83 16.62
CA VAL A 347 19.62 25.38 16.46
C VAL A 347 18.42 24.94 15.63
N ASP A 348 18.67 24.23 14.53
CA ASP A 348 17.62 23.65 13.70
C ASP A 348 17.44 22.17 14.03
N LEU A 349 16.18 21.75 14.10
CA LEU A 349 15.75 20.37 14.23
C LEU A 349 15.00 19.99 12.96
N LYS A 350 15.64 19.16 12.13
CA LYS A 350 15.11 18.73 10.85
C LYS A 350 14.87 17.22 10.85
N LEU A 351 13.80 16.77 10.23
CA LEU A 351 13.58 15.33 10.03
C LEU A 351 14.71 14.77 9.16
N SER A 352 15.40 13.76 9.67
CA SER A 352 16.49 13.10 8.94
C SER A 352 15.94 12.14 7.89
N ASN A 353 16.73 11.93 6.83
CA ASN A 353 16.49 10.86 5.86
C ASN A 353 16.85 9.48 6.43
N TYR A 354 17.52 9.42 7.59
CA TYR A 354 17.88 8.17 8.25
C TYR A 354 16.76 7.65 9.14
N ARG A 355 16.68 6.32 9.23
CA ARG A 355 15.79 5.64 10.16
C ARG A 355 16.54 5.11 11.37
N ILE A 356 15.84 4.98 12.48
CA ILE A 356 16.45 4.53 13.74
C ILE A 356 17.00 3.09 13.65
N ASP A 357 16.35 2.22 12.87
CA ASP A 357 16.84 0.87 12.59
C ASP A 357 18.22 0.90 11.91
N GLN A 358 18.42 1.79 10.93
CA GLN A 358 19.69 1.91 10.22
C GLN A 358 20.83 2.32 11.15
N ILE A 359 20.55 3.23 12.08
CA ILE A 359 21.52 3.66 13.10
C ILE A 359 21.93 2.48 13.99
N PHE A 360 20.97 1.69 14.46
CA PHE A 360 21.27 0.53 15.31
C PHE A 360 22.05 -0.54 14.54
N TYR A 361 21.67 -0.84 13.30
CA TYR A 361 22.36 -1.84 12.50
C TYR A 361 23.80 -1.42 12.19
N LYS A 362 24.03 -0.15 11.79
CA LYS A 362 25.38 0.39 11.59
C LYS A 362 26.24 0.33 12.86
N LYS A 363 25.64 0.63 14.03
CA LYS A 363 26.34 0.49 15.31
C LYS A 363 26.70 -0.96 15.64
N ALA A 364 25.86 -1.92 15.27
CA ALA A 364 26.19 -3.34 15.39
C ALA A 364 27.38 -3.72 14.50
N LEU A 365 27.38 -3.29 13.24
CA LEU A 365 28.49 -3.51 12.30
C LEU A 365 29.80 -2.86 12.76
N ASN A 366 29.74 -1.70 13.43
CA ASN A 366 30.93 -1.05 13.97
C ASN A 366 31.43 -1.69 15.28
N SER A 367 30.68 -2.65 15.86
CA SER A 367 30.96 -3.24 17.17
C SER A 367 31.16 -4.76 17.12
N LEU A 368 31.47 -5.35 15.96
CA LEU A 368 31.52 -6.81 15.76
C LEU A 368 32.44 -7.58 16.73
N ASN A 369 33.46 -6.90 17.28
CA ASN A 369 34.42 -7.48 18.22
C ASN A 369 34.02 -7.33 19.70
N SER A 370 32.78 -6.90 19.98
CA SER A 370 32.29 -6.59 21.33
C SER A 370 30.87 -7.08 21.55
N ASP A 371 30.52 -7.37 22.80
CA ASP A 371 29.14 -7.69 23.22
C ASP A 371 28.13 -6.58 22.87
N SER A 372 28.60 -5.34 22.70
CA SER A 372 27.79 -4.21 22.21
C SER A 372 27.11 -4.50 20.88
N ALA A 373 27.69 -5.32 19.99
CA ALA A 373 27.04 -5.68 18.73
C ALA A 373 25.69 -6.37 18.95
N PHE A 374 25.60 -7.31 19.90
CA PHE A 374 24.34 -8.00 20.21
C PHE A 374 23.32 -7.08 20.87
N ILE A 375 23.76 -6.09 21.65
CA ILE A 375 22.88 -5.04 22.20
C ILE A 375 22.25 -4.24 21.05
N TYR A 376 23.06 -3.79 20.10
CA TYR A 376 22.57 -3.02 18.95
C TYR A 376 21.70 -3.86 18.00
N LEU A 377 22.03 -5.13 17.77
CA LEU A 377 21.17 -6.04 17.01
C LEU A 377 19.82 -6.23 17.68
N LYS A 378 19.77 -6.36 19.01
CA LYS A 378 18.51 -6.43 19.75
C LYS A 378 17.67 -5.17 19.57
N LEU A 379 18.28 -3.99 19.65
CA LEU A 379 17.59 -2.72 19.41
C LEU A 379 17.10 -2.60 17.96
N TRP A 380 17.91 -3.03 16.99
CA TRP A 380 17.52 -3.10 15.58
C TRP A 380 16.33 -4.02 15.36
N LEU A 381 16.32 -5.23 15.92
CA LEU A 381 15.21 -6.18 15.83
C LEU A 381 13.89 -5.62 16.38
N LEU A 382 13.94 -4.68 17.33
CA LEU A 382 12.75 -4.01 17.86
C LEU A 382 12.25 -2.87 16.97
N ALA A 383 13.10 -2.30 16.12
CA ALA A 383 12.81 -1.11 15.34
C ALA A 383 12.55 -1.37 13.85
N VAL A 384 13.23 -2.37 13.28
CA VAL A 384 13.21 -2.64 11.83
C VAL A 384 11.84 -3.16 11.37
N ASN A 385 11.49 -2.87 10.12
CA ASN A 385 10.36 -3.54 9.47
C ASN A 385 10.53 -5.05 9.62
N PRO A 386 9.52 -5.77 10.17
CA PRO A 386 9.59 -7.21 10.36
C PRO A 386 10.10 -7.95 9.10
N GLU A 387 9.62 -7.60 7.90
CA GLU A 387 10.03 -8.28 6.67
C GLU A 387 11.53 -8.15 6.35
N HIS A 388 12.22 -7.11 6.87
CA HIS A 388 13.65 -6.91 6.63
C HIS A 388 14.52 -7.65 7.66
N LYS A 389 13.94 -8.18 8.75
CA LYS A 389 14.68 -8.90 9.78
C LYS A 389 15.50 -10.08 9.23
N ILE A 390 14.95 -10.79 8.25
CA ILE A 390 15.58 -11.98 7.66
C ILE A 390 16.90 -11.63 6.95
N PHE A 391 17.06 -10.42 6.42
CA PHE A 391 18.25 -10.00 5.67
C PHE A 391 19.55 -10.15 6.49
N ALA A 392 19.49 -9.94 7.82
CA ALA A 392 20.63 -10.12 8.71
C ALA A 392 21.18 -11.57 8.73
N LEU A 393 20.37 -12.57 8.40
CA LEU A 393 20.85 -13.95 8.28
C LEU A 393 21.81 -14.12 7.08
N PHE A 394 21.62 -13.30 6.04
CA PHE A 394 22.35 -13.37 4.78
C PHE A 394 23.48 -12.34 4.67
N ASP A 395 23.53 -11.34 5.56
CA ASP A 395 24.60 -10.35 5.63
C ASP A 395 25.91 -10.99 6.09
N THR A 396 26.90 -11.07 5.21
CA THR A 396 28.21 -11.69 5.48
C THR A 396 29.08 -10.86 6.42
N ARG A 397 28.80 -9.56 6.59
CA ARG A 397 29.51 -8.71 7.56
C ARG A 397 29.29 -9.17 9.01
N LEU A 398 28.21 -9.91 9.26
CA LEU A 398 27.87 -10.47 10.57
C LEU A 398 28.46 -11.86 10.83
N ASP A 399 29.25 -12.44 9.91
CA ASP A 399 29.71 -13.83 10.00
C ASP A 399 30.53 -14.15 11.25
N THR A 400 31.24 -13.18 11.82
CA THR A 400 31.93 -13.32 13.11
C THR A 400 30.93 -13.50 14.26
N LEU A 401 29.82 -12.76 14.25
CA LEU A 401 28.76 -12.89 15.25
C LEU A 401 27.97 -14.18 15.08
N LYS A 402 27.74 -14.64 13.84
CA LYS A 402 27.01 -15.89 13.55
C LYS A 402 27.63 -17.13 14.20
N LYS A 403 28.94 -17.09 14.49
CA LYS A 403 29.67 -18.17 15.19
C LYS A 403 29.47 -18.16 16.71
N ASN A 404 28.94 -17.08 17.28
CA ASN A 404 28.71 -16.93 18.71
C ASN A 404 27.34 -17.48 19.12
N LYS A 405 27.25 -18.21 20.24
CA LYS A 405 25.98 -18.76 20.77
C LYS A 405 24.88 -17.71 20.98
N LYS A 406 25.24 -16.45 21.26
CA LYS A 406 24.26 -15.35 21.40
C LYS A 406 23.51 -15.08 20.08
N TRP A 407 24.04 -15.50 18.94
CA TRP A 407 23.36 -15.41 17.64
C TRP A 407 22.05 -16.20 17.58
N ASP A 408 21.93 -17.28 18.36
CA ASP A 408 20.69 -18.06 18.43
C ASP A 408 19.50 -17.19 18.87
N PHE A 409 19.73 -16.16 19.70
CA PHE A 409 18.71 -15.19 20.08
C PHE A 409 18.22 -14.39 18.86
N VAL A 410 19.14 -13.94 17.99
CA VAL A 410 18.81 -13.20 16.77
C VAL A 410 18.00 -14.10 15.83
N VAL A 411 18.45 -15.33 15.59
CA VAL A 411 17.73 -16.29 14.74
C VAL A 411 16.33 -16.58 15.29
N ASN A 412 16.19 -16.75 16.61
CA ASN A 412 14.90 -17.04 17.24
C ASN A 412 13.94 -15.85 17.17
N ASP A 413 14.42 -14.62 17.35
CA ASP A 413 13.60 -13.41 17.18
C ASP A 413 13.09 -13.29 15.73
N ILE A 414 13.98 -13.49 14.74
CA ILE A 414 13.62 -13.48 13.32
C ILE A 414 12.56 -14.55 13.02
N LYS A 415 12.76 -15.78 13.50
CA LYS A 415 11.78 -16.87 13.33
C LYS A 415 10.45 -16.57 14.00
N SER A 416 10.44 -15.87 15.14
CA SER A 416 9.22 -15.56 15.87
C SER A 416 8.23 -14.70 15.07
N MET A 417 8.71 -13.90 14.11
CA MET A 417 7.85 -13.12 13.22
C MET A 417 6.91 -14.01 12.39
N TYR A 418 7.32 -15.23 12.06
CA TYR A 418 6.54 -16.15 11.24
C TYR A 418 5.44 -16.86 12.04
N ASN A 419 5.39 -16.70 13.37
CA ASN A 419 4.35 -17.29 14.22
C ASN A 419 2.94 -16.79 13.91
N LYS A 420 2.81 -15.69 13.16
CA LYS A 420 1.53 -15.17 12.65
C LYS A 420 0.91 -16.04 11.55
N TYR A 421 1.70 -16.93 10.95
CA TYR A 421 1.29 -17.78 9.85
C TYR A 421 0.82 -19.16 10.34
N LYS A 422 0.01 -19.84 9.52
CA LYS A 422 -0.54 -21.15 9.86
C LYS A 422 0.56 -22.20 10.02
N ASN A 423 1.59 -22.14 9.17
CA ASN A 423 2.77 -23.00 9.22
C ASN A 423 4.07 -22.17 9.36
N PRO A 424 4.44 -21.72 10.58
CA PRO A 424 5.56 -20.79 10.77
C PRO A 424 6.91 -21.30 10.25
N LYS A 425 7.21 -22.59 10.46
CA LYS A 425 8.47 -23.21 10.03
C LYS A 425 8.61 -23.25 8.51
N GLU A 426 7.52 -23.58 7.83
CA GLU A 426 7.46 -23.64 6.37
C GLU A 426 7.53 -22.24 5.76
N ALA A 427 6.82 -21.27 6.33
CA ALA A 427 6.90 -19.87 5.90
C ALA A 427 8.34 -19.32 6.03
N PHE A 428 9.02 -19.58 7.16
CA PHE A 428 10.42 -19.19 7.34
C PHE A 428 11.36 -19.86 6.33
N MET A 429 11.19 -21.17 6.09
CA MET A 429 11.97 -21.91 5.11
C MET A 429 11.80 -21.34 3.69
N LEU A 430 10.57 -21.10 3.25
CA LEU A 430 10.30 -20.56 1.92
C LEU A 430 10.80 -19.11 1.77
N ASP A 431 10.66 -18.27 2.79
CA ASP A 431 11.26 -16.94 2.77
C ASP A 431 12.79 -17.00 2.69
N SER A 432 13.40 -17.98 3.35
CA SER A 432 14.86 -18.19 3.28
C SER A 432 15.28 -18.61 1.87
N MET A 433 14.51 -19.49 1.22
CA MET A 433 14.71 -19.86 -0.18
C MET A 433 14.52 -18.67 -1.13
N TYR A 434 13.55 -17.79 -0.85
CA TYR A 434 13.40 -16.53 -1.58
C TYR A 434 14.67 -15.69 -1.48
N GLN A 435 15.25 -15.53 -0.28
CA GLN A 435 16.48 -14.76 -0.12
C GLN A 435 17.66 -15.39 -0.86
N GLU A 436 17.83 -16.71 -0.79
CA GLU A 436 18.90 -17.41 -1.54
C GLU A 436 18.76 -17.23 -3.06
N ASP A 437 17.54 -17.31 -3.60
CA ASP A 437 17.26 -17.06 -5.01
C ASP A 437 17.55 -15.60 -5.43
N GLN A 438 17.23 -14.65 -4.54
CA GLN A 438 17.43 -13.23 -4.78
C GLN A 438 18.84 -12.71 -4.46
N LYS A 439 19.74 -13.56 -3.94
CA LYS A 439 21.05 -13.19 -3.39
C LYS A 439 21.84 -12.23 -4.28
N TYR A 440 22.03 -12.60 -5.54
CA TYR A 440 22.79 -11.81 -6.51
C TYR A 440 21.93 -10.91 -7.40
N ARG A 441 20.63 -10.79 -7.08
CA ARG A 441 19.64 -10.03 -7.85
C ARG A 441 19.18 -8.79 -7.10
N THR A 442 18.51 -8.97 -5.97
CA THR A 442 17.86 -7.88 -5.21
C THR A 442 18.24 -7.85 -3.73
N LEU A 443 18.70 -8.97 -3.16
CA LEU A 443 19.02 -9.06 -1.73
C LEU A 443 20.18 -8.14 -1.33
N GLU A 444 21.18 -7.97 -2.19
CA GLU A 444 22.31 -7.06 -1.95
C GLU A 444 21.84 -5.64 -1.60
N ILE A 445 20.86 -5.13 -2.36
CA ILE A 445 20.24 -3.82 -2.12
C ILE A 445 19.52 -3.83 -0.77
N GLY A 446 18.75 -4.87 -0.48
CA GLY A 446 18.03 -4.99 0.80
C GLY A 446 18.95 -5.04 2.03
N ILE A 447 20.11 -5.70 1.91
CA ILE A 447 21.13 -5.74 2.98
C ILE A 447 21.83 -4.39 3.13
N GLU A 448 22.11 -3.71 2.01
CA GLU A 448 22.72 -2.39 2.05
C GLU A 448 21.79 -1.37 2.72
N GLU A 449 20.49 -1.39 2.40
CA GLU A 449 19.46 -0.53 3.00
C GLU A 449 19.35 -0.66 4.54
N LEU A 450 19.82 -1.78 5.13
CA LEU A 450 19.88 -1.96 6.58
C LEU A 450 20.87 -1.01 7.24
N ALA A 451 21.96 -0.65 6.56
CA ALA A 451 23.05 0.16 7.10
C ALA A 451 23.23 1.49 6.34
N GLU A 452 22.55 1.67 5.20
CA GLU A 452 22.76 2.80 4.30
C GLU A 452 22.46 4.12 5.02
N MET A 453 23.54 4.88 5.19
CA MET A 453 23.47 6.28 5.56
C MET A 453 24.21 7.03 4.46
N TYR A 454 23.54 7.95 3.75
CA TYR A 454 24.06 8.93 2.79
C TYR A 454 25.27 9.73 3.35
N ASP A 455 26.42 9.08 3.54
CA ASP A 455 27.73 9.73 3.59
C ASP A 455 28.26 9.71 2.15
N SER A 456 28.52 10.89 1.60
CA SER A 456 29.08 11.09 0.26
C SER A 456 30.44 10.42 0.03
N ARG A 457 31.07 9.86 1.08
CA ARG A 457 32.32 9.10 1.01
C ARG A 457 32.02 7.60 0.84
N LYS A 458 31.76 7.22 -0.41
CA LYS A 458 31.53 5.84 -0.87
C LYS A 458 32.82 5.01 -0.89
N GLU A 459 33.17 4.38 0.21
CA GLU A 459 34.23 3.34 0.17
C GLU A 459 33.72 1.93 0.48
N ASP A 460 32.66 1.74 1.26
CA ASP A 460 32.19 0.40 1.68
C ASP A 460 30.71 0.12 1.33
N ILE A 461 30.40 -0.02 0.04
CA ILE A 461 29.08 -0.55 -0.38
C ILE A 461 29.09 -2.06 -0.17
N PHE A 462 28.08 -2.61 0.52
CA PHE A 462 27.94 -4.06 0.62
C PHE A 462 27.76 -4.69 -0.75
N ALA A 463 28.57 -5.71 -1.04
CA ALA A 463 28.39 -6.53 -2.22
C ALA A 463 28.72 -7.98 -1.91
N PHE A 464 27.93 -8.91 -2.46
CA PHE A 464 28.32 -10.31 -2.43
C PHE A 464 29.52 -10.56 -3.35
N PRO A 465 30.34 -11.59 -3.09
CA PRO A 465 31.40 -12.00 -4.01
C PRO A 465 30.82 -12.26 -5.41
N LYS A 466 31.42 -11.66 -6.43
CA LYS A 466 31.00 -11.88 -7.82
C LYS A 466 31.16 -13.35 -8.18
N ILE A 467 30.16 -13.89 -8.86
CA ILE A 467 30.15 -15.27 -9.37
C ILE A 467 30.00 -15.26 -10.90
N THR A 468 30.46 -16.33 -11.53
CA THR A 468 30.41 -16.58 -12.98
C THR A 468 29.00 -16.95 -13.44
N ASN A 469 28.73 -16.82 -14.74
CA ASN A 469 27.45 -17.24 -15.32
C ASN A 469 27.13 -18.73 -15.09
N GLU A 470 28.16 -19.58 -15.03
CA GLU A 470 27.98 -21.01 -14.76
C GLU A 470 27.59 -21.25 -13.29
N GLU A 471 28.23 -20.56 -12.33
CA GLU A 471 27.84 -20.61 -10.92
C GLU A 471 26.42 -20.07 -10.70
N TRP A 472 26.02 -19.00 -11.40
CA TRP A 472 24.64 -18.49 -11.40
C TRP A 472 23.65 -19.58 -11.85
N LYS A 473 23.95 -20.25 -12.98
CA LYS A 473 23.10 -21.31 -13.52
C LYS A 473 23.01 -22.51 -12.57
N GLN A 474 24.11 -22.87 -11.93
CA GLN A 474 24.14 -23.93 -10.92
C GLN A 474 23.28 -23.57 -9.71
N LEU A 475 23.36 -22.34 -9.20
CA LEU A 475 22.52 -21.86 -8.11
C LEU A 475 21.02 -21.94 -8.46
N ASP A 476 20.62 -21.40 -9.62
CA ASP A 476 19.23 -21.44 -10.08
C ASP A 476 18.74 -22.89 -10.23
N THR A 477 19.60 -23.80 -10.72
CA THR A 477 19.29 -25.23 -10.85
C THR A 477 19.09 -25.89 -9.48
N LEU A 478 19.95 -25.62 -8.50
CA LEU A 478 19.85 -26.19 -7.15
C LEU A 478 18.59 -25.70 -6.42
N ASN A 479 18.30 -24.40 -6.52
CA ASN A 479 17.08 -23.81 -5.97
C ASN A 479 15.84 -24.44 -6.61
N TYR A 480 15.85 -24.61 -7.94
CA TYR A 480 14.77 -25.28 -8.65
C TYR A 480 14.56 -26.73 -8.20
N LEU A 481 15.62 -27.52 -8.05
CA LEU A 481 15.50 -28.92 -7.60
C LEU A 481 14.86 -29.00 -6.21
N PHE A 482 15.29 -28.15 -5.29
CA PHE A 482 14.67 -28.05 -3.97
C PHE A 482 13.18 -27.68 -4.08
N MET A 483 12.85 -26.63 -4.84
CA MET A 483 11.50 -26.13 -4.96
C MET A 483 10.57 -27.14 -5.66
N SER A 484 11.05 -27.83 -6.68
CA SER A 484 10.29 -28.88 -7.37
C SER A 484 9.93 -30.01 -6.40
N GLN A 485 10.90 -30.50 -5.62
CA GLN A 485 10.64 -31.54 -4.62
C GLN A 485 9.68 -31.06 -3.53
N TYR A 486 9.81 -29.81 -3.10
CA TYR A 486 8.89 -29.20 -2.16
C TYR A 486 7.45 -29.16 -2.71
N ILE A 487 7.25 -28.70 -3.95
CA ILE A 487 5.92 -28.62 -4.58
C ILE A 487 5.35 -30.01 -4.84
N ASP A 488 6.16 -30.98 -5.28
CA ASP A 488 5.70 -32.35 -5.51
C ASP A 488 5.20 -33.00 -4.20
N LYS A 489 5.76 -32.63 -3.05
CA LYS A 489 5.38 -33.15 -1.73
C LYS A 489 4.22 -32.38 -1.07
N ASN A 490 4.27 -31.05 -1.10
CA ASN A 490 3.39 -30.19 -0.28
C ASN A 490 2.36 -29.43 -1.13
N GLY A 491 2.47 -29.47 -2.45
CA GLY A 491 1.71 -28.62 -3.36
C GLY A 491 2.30 -27.22 -3.49
N TRP A 492 1.65 -26.38 -4.31
CA TRP A 492 2.06 -24.99 -4.47
C TRP A 492 1.79 -24.20 -3.18
N PRO A 493 2.73 -23.37 -2.70
CA PRO A 493 2.58 -22.61 -1.46
C PRO A 493 1.41 -21.60 -1.54
N ASN A 494 0.46 -21.71 -0.61
CA ASN A 494 -0.69 -20.81 -0.54
C ASN A 494 -0.35 -19.51 0.20
N GLN A 495 -0.54 -18.37 -0.45
CA GLN A 495 -0.32 -17.05 0.14
C GLN A 495 -1.09 -16.84 1.45
N SER A 496 -2.32 -17.35 1.56
CA SER A 496 -3.15 -17.21 2.77
C SER A 496 -2.57 -17.92 4.00
N GLU A 497 -1.72 -18.93 3.81
CA GLU A 497 -1.17 -19.76 4.89
C GLU A 497 0.19 -19.26 5.39
N MET A 498 0.97 -18.59 4.54
CA MET A 498 2.38 -18.24 4.81
C MET A 498 2.78 -16.78 4.49
N GLY A 499 1.89 -15.98 3.89
CA GLY A 499 2.16 -14.58 3.54
C GLY A 499 2.76 -14.36 2.15
N ASP A 500 2.91 -13.09 1.76
CA ASP A 500 3.24 -12.69 0.37
C ASP A 500 4.63 -13.17 -0.07
N ARG A 501 5.71 -12.69 0.56
CA ARG A 501 7.08 -13.01 0.13
C ARG A 501 7.42 -14.51 0.23
N PRO A 502 7.07 -15.24 1.32
CA PRO A 502 7.32 -16.68 1.39
C PRO A 502 6.60 -17.45 0.27
N SER A 503 5.33 -17.15 0.00
CA SER A 503 4.59 -17.85 -1.06
C SER A 503 5.16 -17.59 -2.46
N LYS A 504 5.75 -16.41 -2.69
CA LYS A 504 6.41 -16.05 -3.95
C LYS A 504 7.74 -16.74 -4.20
N ALA A 505 8.35 -17.39 -3.20
CA ALA A 505 9.59 -18.13 -3.38
C ALA A 505 9.47 -19.16 -4.51
N ALA A 506 8.35 -19.88 -4.57
CA ALA A 506 8.09 -20.86 -5.63
C ALA A 506 8.07 -20.23 -7.02
N TYR A 507 7.35 -19.11 -7.16
CA TYR A 507 7.26 -18.39 -8.43
C TYR A 507 8.63 -17.93 -8.93
N TYR A 508 9.40 -17.19 -8.12
CA TYR A 508 10.68 -16.63 -8.56
C TYR A 508 11.69 -17.73 -8.93
N ILE A 509 11.82 -18.76 -8.09
CA ILE A 509 12.74 -19.86 -8.34
C ILE A 509 12.39 -20.60 -9.65
N ILE A 510 11.11 -20.79 -9.93
CA ILE A 510 10.67 -21.45 -11.18
C ILE A 510 10.87 -20.52 -12.38
N ASP A 511 10.55 -19.23 -12.27
CA ASP A 511 10.72 -18.25 -13.36
C ASP A 511 12.19 -18.08 -13.77
N HIS A 512 13.12 -18.22 -12.81
CA HIS A 512 14.56 -18.16 -13.07
C HIS A 512 15.11 -19.44 -13.70
N ASN A 513 14.46 -20.59 -13.50
CA ASN A 513 14.83 -21.82 -14.18
C ASN A 513 14.25 -21.83 -15.61
N LEU A 514 15.04 -21.36 -16.58
CA LEU A 514 14.68 -21.19 -18.00
C LEU A 514 14.40 -22.52 -18.76
N ASP A 515 14.14 -23.63 -18.06
CA ASP A 515 13.77 -24.88 -18.68
C ASP A 515 12.30 -24.88 -19.15
N THR A 516 12.10 -25.04 -20.46
CA THR A 516 10.75 -24.98 -21.05
C THR A 516 9.82 -26.08 -20.54
N ASN A 517 10.33 -27.25 -20.12
CA ASN A 517 9.50 -28.33 -19.57
C ASN A 517 9.00 -27.99 -18.17
N SER A 518 9.87 -27.44 -17.32
CA SER A 518 9.50 -26.84 -16.03
C SER A 518 8.42 -25.78 -16.20
N LEU A 519 8.61 -24.81 -17.11
CA LEU A 519 7.63 -23.76 -17.36
C LEU A 519 6.27 -24.32 -17.81
N LYS A 520 6.25 -25.31 -18.70
CA LYS A 520 5.02 -26.00 -19.14
C LYS A 520 4.31 -26.72 -17.98
N LYS A 521 5.06 -27.31 -17.04
CA LYS A 521 4.52 -27.98 -15.85
C LYS A 521 3.84 -26.99 -14.91
N TYR A 522 4.50 -25.87 -14.60
CA TYR A 522 4.08 -24.99 -13.51
C TYR A 522 3.11 -23.87 -13.91
N VAL A 523 3.11 -23.40 -15.16
CA VAL A 523 2.19 -22.34 -15.61
C VAL A 523 0.71 -22.66 -15.32
N PRO A 524 0.18 -23.87 -15.62
CA PRO A 524 -1.20 -24.22 -15.28
C PRO A 524 -1.47 -24.31 -13.77
N ILE A 525 -0.45 -24.68 -12.98
CA ILE A 525 -0.56 -24.76 -11.51
C ILE A 525 -0.70 -23.35 -10.92
N ILE A 526 0.14 -22.42 -11.38
CA ILE A 526 0.09 -21.01 -10.94
C ILE A 526 -1.23 -20.38 -11.37
N GLU A 527 -1.69 -20.63 -12.60
CA GLU A 527 -3.00 -20.17 -13.08
C GLU A 527 -4.13 -20.61 -12.14
N LYS A 528 -4.15 -21.90 -11.79
CA LYS A 528 -5.12 -22.45 -10.84
C LYS A 528 -5.02 -21.72 -9.49
N LYS A 529 -3.81 -21.44 -9.00
CA LYS A 529 -3.60 -20.72 -7.74
C LYS A 529 -4.04 -19.26 -7.82
N CYS A 530 -3.85 -18.58 -8.95
CA CYS A 530 -4.40 -17.24 -9.18
C CYS A 530 -5.93 -17.26 -9.22
N ILE A 531 -6.54 -18.29 -9.82
CA ILE A 531 -7.98 -18.53 -9.79
C ILE A 531 -8.47 -18.86 -8.38
N GLU A 532 -7.65 -19.46 -7.51
CA GLU A 532 -7.99 -19.68 -6.10
C GLU A 532 -7.76 -18.43 -5.24
N GLY A 533 -7.11 -17.39 -5.76
CA GLY A 533 -6.71 -16.20 -5.00
C GLY A 533 -5.47 -16.39 -4.13
N GLU A 534 -4.68 -17.43 -4.40
CA GLU A 534 -3.49 -17.85 -3.65
C GLU A 534 -2.16 -17.48 -4.34
N ALA A 535 -2.21 -16.82 -5.51
CA ALA A 535 -1.05 -16.31 -6.25
C ALA A 535 -1.40 -15.02 -7.04
N ASP A 536 -0.42 -14.16 -7.29
CA ASP A 536 -0.61 -12.89 -8.01
C ASP A 536 -0.73 -13.12 -9.53
N TRP A 537 -1.75 -12.52 -10.16
CA TRP A 537 -1.93 -12.58 -11.62
C TRP A 537 -0.77 -11.98 -12.41
N ARG A 538 0.00 -11.06 -11.82
CA ARG A 538 1.25 -10.55 -12.42
C ARG A 538 2.30 -11.66 -12.54
N ASP A 539 2.40 -12.51 -11.53
CA ASP A 539 3.36 -13.61 -11.49
C ASP A 539 3.00 -14.63 -12.58
N TYR A 540 1.72 -15.01 -12.68
CA TYR A 540 1.21 -15.81 -13.79
C TYR A 540 1.50 -15.20 -15.17
N ALA A 541 1.17 -13.92 -15.37
CA ALA A 541 1.37 -13.26 -16.66
C ALA A 541 2.85 -13.27 -17.08
N THR A 542 3.75 -13.06 -16.10
CA THR A 542 5.20 -13.02 -16.32
C THR A 542 5.75 -14.36 -16.75
N ILE A 543 5.43 -15.42 -16.00
CA ILE A 543 5.91 -16.77 -16.31
C ILE A 543 5.24 -17.36 -17.54
N PHE A 544 3.97 -17.01 -17.81
CA PHE A 544 3.27 -17.41 -19.02
C PHE A 544 3.97 -16.84 -20.25
N ASP A 545 4.23 -15.54 -20.28
CA ASP A 545 4.91 -14.90 -21.41
C ASP A 545 6.36 -15.39 -21.53
N ARG A 546 7.05 -15.67 -20.42
CA ARG A 546 8.38 -16.30 -20.45
C ARG A 546 8.33 -17.63 -21.18
N LYS A 547 7.39 -18.50 -20.80
CA LYS A 547 7.16 -19.80 -21.47
C LYS A 547 6.87 -19.63 -22.96
N GLU A 548 6.01 -18.68 -23.36
CA GLU A 548 5.71 -18.44 -24.78
C GLU A 548 6.96 -17.95 -25.53
N LYS A 549 7.70 -16.99 -24.98
CA LYS A 549 8.94 -16.47 -25.55
C LYS A 549 9.98 -17.58 -25.75
N GLU A 550 10.25 -18.40 -24.74
CA GLU A 550 11.22 -19.51 -24.83
C GLU A 550 10.74 -20.62 -25.79
N CYS A 551 9.42 -20.71 -26.04
CA CYS A 551 8.85 -21.58 -27.08
C CYS A 551 8.79 -20.93 -28.47
N GLY A 552 9.30 -19.71 -28.65
CA GLY A 552 9.26 -18.97 -29.92
C GLY A 552 7.87 -18.50 -30.33
N ARG A 553 6.96 -18.30 -29.37
CA ARG A 553 5.56 -17.90 -29.58
C ARG A 553 5.30 -16.48 -29.12
N LEU A 554 4.18 -15.93 -29.56
CA LEU A 554 3.74 -14.59 -29.18
C LEU A 554 3.34 -14.57 -27.69
N GLN A 555 3.89 -13.60 -26.95
CA GLN A 555 3.44 -13.34 -25.59
C GLN A 555 2.03 -12.73 -25.57
N GLN A 556 1.31 -12.98 -24.48
CA GLN A 556 -0.09 -12.59 -24.31
C GLN A 556 -0.24 -11.34 -23.44
N TYR A 557 0.69 -11.10 -22.52
CA TYR A 557 0.61 -10.02 -21.54
C TYR A 557 1.73 -8.99 -21.67
N CYS A 558 2.68 -9.15 -22.58
CA CYS A 558 3.80 -8.21 -22.80
C CYS A 558 4.60 -7.91 -21.53
N THR A 559 5.01 -8.96 -20.82
CA THR A 559 5.84 -8.86 -19.61
C THR A 559 7.32 -9.17 -19.89
N GLN A 560 7.64 -9.75 -21.05
CA GLN A 560 8.99 -10.15 -21.41
C GLN A 560 9.62 -9.21 -22.44
N TYR A 561 10.92 -8.97 -22.27
CA TYR A 561 11.73 -8.14 -23.15
C TYR A 561 12.78 -9.00 -23.88
N MET A 562 13.28 -8.47 -24.99
CA MET A 562 14.40 -9.00 -25.76
C MET A 562 15.35 -7.86 -26.14
N LYS A 563 16.61 -8.20 -26.44
CA LYS A 563 17.54 -7.21 -26.99
C LYS A 563 17.06 -6.79 -28.37
N ASP A 564 17.13 -5.48 -28.62
CA ASP A 564 16.84 -4.91 -29.92
C ASP A 564 17.91 -5.38 -30.92
N PRO A 565 17.53 -6.06 -32.03
CA PRO A 565 18.47 -6.53 -33.04
C PRO A 565 19.23 -5.38 -33.74
N GLU A 566 18.62 -4.19 -33.82
CA GLU A 566 19.21 -3.01 -34.46
C GLU A 566 20.01 -2.16 -33.47
N MET A 567 19.67 -2.21 -32.16
CA MET A 567 20.31 -1.44 -31.11
C MET A 567 20.69 -2.34 -29.91
N PRO A 568 21.87 -2.98 -29.90
CA PRO A 568 22.21 -4.01 -28.89
C PRO A 568 22.15 -3.59 -27.41
N ASN A 569 22.19 -2.28 -27.13
CA ASN A 569 22.08 -1.68 -25.80
C ASN A 569 20.64 -1.30 -25.40
N ARG A 570 19.66 -1.62 -26.24
CA ARG A 570 18.24 -1.35 -26.02
C ARG A 570 17.49 -2.66 -25.86
N TYR A 571 16.51 -2.65 -24.97
CA TYR A 571 15.56 -3.74 -24.83
C TYR A 571 14.19 -3.29 -25.34
N ILE A 572 13.56 -4.17 -26.11
CA ILE A 572 12.21 -3.99 -26.64
C ILE A 572 11.32 -5.13 -26.15
N LEU A 573 10.00 -4.94 -26.17
CA LEU A 573 9.08 -6.03 -25.88
C LEU A 573 9.31 -7.18 -26.87
N ALA A 574 9.34 -8.41 -26.38
CA ALA A 574 9.34 -9.59 -27.26
C ALA A 574 8.03 -9.66 -28.08
N SER A 575 7.98 -10.46 -29.14
CA SER A 575 6.87 -10.46 -30.09
C SER A 575 5.48 -10.72 -29.45
N TYR A 576 4.49 -9.93 -29.86
CA TYR A 576 3.09 -10.03 -29.42
C TYR A 576 2.16 -9.73 -30.61
N ASP A 577 0.85 -9.97 -30.46
CA ASP A 577 -0.14 -9.82 -31.53
C ASP A 577 -0.52 -8.34 -31.81
N SER A 578 -1.03 -7.63 -30.81
CA SER A 578 -1.34 -6.20 -30.88
C SER A 578 -1.48 -5.59 -29.48
N GLU A 579 -1.24 -4.29 -29.35
CA GLU A 579 -1.41 -3.58 -28.07
C GLU A 579 -2.85 -3.68 -27.54
N THR A 580 -3.85 -3.53 -28.43
CA THR A 580 -5.27 -3.60 -28.05
C THR A 580 -5.61 -4.95 -27.43
N ALA A 581 -5.26 -6.06 -28.10
CA ALA A 581 -5.57 -7.41 -27.61
C ALA A 581 -4.82 -7.73 -26.30
N VAL A 582 -3.56 -7.30 -26.19
CA VAL A 582 -2.78 -7.43 -24.94
C VAL A 582 -3.44 -6.66 -23.81
N ASN A 583 -3.85 -5.41 -24.04
CA ASN A 583 -4.48 -4.57 -23.02
C ASN A 583 -5.84 -5.12 -22.57
N GLU A 584 -6.60 -5.74 -23.47
CA GLU A 584 -7.83 -6.46 -23.12
C GLU A 584 -7.54 -7.66 -22.21
N ARG A 585 -6.52 -8.48 -22.52
CA ARG A 585 -6.10 -9.61 -21.67
C ARG A 585 -5.60 -9.13 -20.31
N ARG A 586 -4.77 -8.09 -20.27
CA ARG A 586 -4.25 -7.49 -19.03
C ARG A 586 -5.36 -6.96 -18.13
N LYS A 587 -6.36 -6.27 -18.71
CA LYS A 587 -7.54 -5.77 -17.99
C LYS A 587 -8.32 -6.90 -17.32
N LYS A 588 -8.47 -8.06 -17.98
CA LYS A 588 -9.19 -9.24 -17.45
C LYS A 588 -8.57 -9.83 -16.18
N ILE A 589 -7.28 -9.63 -15.97
CA ILE A 589 -6.52 -10.13 -14.82
C ILE A 589 -6.00 -9.00 -13.91
N GLY A 590 -6.52 -7.78 -14.06
CA GLY A 590 -6.22 -6.64 -13.18
C GLY A 590 -4.85 -5.99 -13.40
N LEU A 591 -4.19 -6.26 -14.52
CA LEU A 591 -2.95 -5.58 -14.90
C LEU A 591 -3.24 -4.23 -15.58
N GLN A 592 -2.37 -3.25 -15.31
CA GLN A 592 -2.39 -1.96 -15.99
C GLN A 592 -2.11 -2.16 -17.48
N PRO A 593 -2.66 -1.34 -18.39
CA PRO A 593 -2.29 -1.37 -19.80
C PRO A 593 -0.77 -1.32 -19.99
N ILE A 594 -0.26 -1.94 -21.05
CA ILE A 594 1.11 -1.68 -21.47
C ILE A 594 1.23 -0.19 -21.77
N ARG A 595 2.34 0.39 -21.35
CA ARG A 595 2.74 1.73 -21.78
C ARG A 595 3.90 1.51 -22.73
N ASP A 596 4.00 2.33 -23.77
CA ASP A 596 5.16 2.37 -24.65
C ASP A 596 6.41 2.73 -23.85
N PHE A 597 7.03 1.72 -23.24
CA PHE A 597 8.32 1.84 -22.60
C PHE A 597 9.35 1.30 -23.59
N ASN A 598 9.82 2.18 -24.47
CA ASN A 598 11.15 2.03 -25.03
C ASN A 598 12.15 2.24 -23.89
N ILE A 599 12.48 1.16 -23.18
CA ILE A 599 13.52 1.20 -22.14
C ILE A 599 14.86 1.26 -22.88
N SER A 600 15.35 2.47 -23.14
CA SER A 600 16.78 2.63 -23.32
C SER A 600 17.42 2.21 -22.00
N PHE A 601 18.07 1.05 -22.02
CA PHE A 601 19.01 0.70 -20.96
C PHE A 601 20.25 1.58 -21.15
N THR A 602 20.13 2.88 -20.91
CA THR A 602 21.21 3.50 -20.14
C THR A 602 21.12 2.77 -18.81
N MET A 603 22.10 1.92 -18.50
CA MET A 603 22.30 1.49 -17.13
C MET A 603 22.32 2.75 -16.26
N LYS A 604 21.19 3.11 -15.67
CA LYS A 604 21.15 3.77 -14.38
C LYS A 604 21.53 2.72 -13.35
N ILE A 605 22.76 2.22 -13.49
CA ILE A 605 23.64 2.20 -12.34
C ILE A 605 23.74 3.68 -11.95
N THR A 606 22.82 4.14 -11.10
CA THR A 606 23.03 5.37 -10.34
C THR A 606 24.10 5.08 -9.29
N HIS A 607 25.27 4.61 -9.74
CA HIS A 607 26.48 5.03 -9.08
C HIS A 607 26.65 6.49 -9.43
N LEU A 608 26.60 7.31 -8.38
CA LEU A 608 27.53 8.39 -8.13
C LEU A 608 28.90 8.13 -8.81
N LYS A 609 28.96 8.39 -10.10
CA LYS A 609 30.14 8.59 -10.93
C LYS A 609 29.76 9.74 -11.83
N ASN A 610 29.92 10.94 -11.29
CA ASN A 610 30.41 12.14 -11.99
C ASN A 610 30.16 13.34 -11.08
N GLY A 611 30.97 13.43 -10.03
CA GLY A 611 31.55 14.72 -9.70
C GLY A 611 32.56 15.02 -10.81
N GLY A 612 32.19 15.89 -11.74
CA GLY A 612 33.02 16.23 -12.89
C GLY A 612 32.26 17.12 -13.86
N LYS A 613 32.61 18.40 -13.85
CA LYS A 613 32.17 19.48 -14.75
C LYS A 613 31.92 19.01 -16.19
N LEU A 614 30.72 19.28 -16.72
CA LEU A 614 30.43 20.31 -17.74
C LEU A 614 28.93 20.34 -18.02
#